data_AF-A0A2U1KA61-F1
#
_entry.id   AF-A0A2U1KA61-F1
#
_cell.length_a   1.000
_cell.length_b   1.000
_cell.length_c   1.000
_cell.angle_alpha   90.00
_cell.angle_beta   90.00
_cell.angle_gamma   90.00
#
_symmetry.space_group_name_H-M   'P 1'
#
loop_
_entity.id
_entity.type
_entity.pdbx_description
1 polymer ?
#
loop_
_entity_poly.entity_id
_entity_poly.type
_entity_poly.pdbx_seq_one_letter_code
_entity_poly.pdbx_strand_id
1 'polypeptide(L)' 'MSGRDIRDVCQQAERRWASKIIRGQAHKDVEGSSLPPLQEYIDSAVERHQVLLASATQKPDNNSSPKKPQYDFL' A
#
# COMPACT_ATOMS: atom_id res chain seq x y z
N MET A 1 5.95 -4.44 14.24
CA MET A 1 6.39 -4.18 12.84
C MET A 1 7.91 -4.15 12.81
N SER A 2 8.50 -4.86 11.86
CA SER A 2 9.95 -4.93 11.58
C SER A 2 10.43 -3.80 10.66
N GLY A 3 11.75 -3.65 10.51
CA GLY A 3 12.36 -2.69 9.58
C GLY A 3 11.98 -2.91 8.09
N ARG A 4 11.51 -4.11 7.73
CA ARG A 4 10.95 -4.37 6.40
C ARG A 4 9.53 -3.82 6.26
N ASP A 5 8.71 -3.94 7.30
CA ASP A 5 7.33 -3.47 7.30
C ASP A 5 7.25 -1.95 7.10
N ILE A 6 8.15 -1.20 7.73
CA ILE A 6 8.20 0.26 7.58
C ILE A 6 8.57 0.69 6.16
N ARG A 7 9.49 -0.04 5.50
CA ARG A 7 9.85 0.23 4.10
C ARG A 7 8.65 0.00 3.18
N ASP A 8 7.94 -1.11 3.36
CA ASP A 8 6.76 -1.44 2.55
C ASP A 8 5.66 -0.38 2.72
N VAL A 9 5.45 0.09 3.96
CA VAL A 9 4.49 1.17 4.26
C VAL A 9 4.86 2.46 3.54
N CYS A 10 6.13 2.89 3.61
CA CYS A 10 6.58 4.09 2.93
C CYS A 10 6.40 3.99 1.41
N GLN A 11 6.83 2.87 0.81
CA GLN A 11 6.67 2.66 -0.64
C GLN A 11 5.21 2.65 -1.06
N GLN A 12 4.32 2.06 -0.26
CA GLN A 12 2.89 2.04 -0.55
C GLN A 12 2.28 3.43 -0.49
N ALA A 13 2.63 4.23 0.52
CA ALA A 13 2.19 5.62 0.65
C ALA A 13 2.66 6.44 -0.56
N GLU A 14 3.96 6.37 -0.90
CA GLU A 14 4.55 7.06 -2.05
C GLU A 14 3.91 6.66 -3.38
N ARG A 15 3.65 5.37 -3.61
CA ARG A 15 3.00 4.88 -4.83
C ARG A 15 1.58 5.45 -4.98
N ARG A 16 0.79 5.46 -3.91
CA ARG A 16 -0.55 6.05 -3.90
C ARG A 16 -0.49 7.55 -4.13
N TRP A 17 0.48 8.22 -3.53
CA TRP A 17 0.70 9.64 -3.68
C TRP A 17 1.08 10.03 -5.11
N ALA A 18 2.03 9.31 -5.73
CA ALA A 18 2.39 9.50 -7.13
C ALA A 18 1.16 9.37 -8.05
N SER A 19 0.27 8.42 -7.75
CA SER A 19 -0.99 8.26 -8.48
C SER A 19 -1.93 9.47 -8.31
N LYS A 20 -2.02 10.04 -7.10
CA LYS A 20 -2.79 11.27 -6.83
C LYS A 20 -2.19 12.47 -7.57
N ILE A 21 -0.86 12.59 -7.62
CA ILE A 21 -0.15 13.65 -8.35
C ILE A 21 -0.46 13.58 -9.84
N ILE A 22 -0.30 12.41 -10.47
CA ILE A 22 -0.54 12.21 -11.92
C ILE A 22 -1.98 12.56 -12.29
N ARG A 23 -2.93 12.31 -11.40
CA ARG A 23 -4.36 12.63 -11.59
C ARG A 23 -4.72 14.08 -11.27
N GLY A 24 -3.77 14.89 -10.81
CA GLY A 24 -4.02 16.28 -10.37
C GLY A 24 -4.87 16.38 -9.10
N GLN A 25 -4.94 15.31 -8.31
CA GLN A 25 -5.72 15.22 -7.06
C GLN A 25 -4.89 15.51 -5.81
N ALA A 26 -3.56 15.56 -5.94
CA ALA A 26 -2.70 16.04 -4.87
C ALA A 26 -2.87 17.56 -4.72
N HIS A 27 -3.18 18.01 -3.51
CA HIS A 27 -3.32 19.44 -3.22
C HIS A 27 -1.98 20.13 -3.53
N LYS A 28 -2.01 21.12 -4.43
CA LYS A 28 -0.83 21.79 -5.01
C LYS A 28 -0.17 22.79 -4.05
N ASP A 29 -0.65 22.90 -2.83
CA ASP A 29 -0.32 23.99 -1.90
C ASP A 29 1.11 23.95 -1.37
N VAL A 30 1.90 22.93 -1.75
CA VAL A 30 3.34 22.94 -1.58
C VAL A 30 3.96 22.71 -2.94
N GLU A 31 4.22 23.80 -3.66
CA GLU A 31 5.15 23.83 -4.79
C GLU A 31 6.41 23.04 -4.41
N GLY A 32 6.55 21.81 -4.92
CA GLY A 32 7.75 20.98 -4.75
C GLY A 32 7.64 19.72 -3.88
N SER A 33 6.50 19.38 -3.25
CA SER A 33 6.42 18.11 -2.51
C SER A 33 6.02 16.92 -3.41
N SER A 34 7.01 16.31 -4.05
CA SER A 34 6.85 15.01 -4.73
C SER A 34 6.51 13.87 -3.76
N LEU A 35 6.61 14.11 -2.46
CA LEU A 35 6.39 13.14 -1.40
C LEU A 35 5.03 13.35 -0.70
N PRO A 36 4.40 12.25 -0.22
CA PRO A 36 3.19 12.35 0.57
C PRO A 36 3.37 13.15 1.87
N PRO A 37 2.33 13.82 2.37
CA PRO A 37 2.34 14.36 3.72
C PRO A 37 2.44 13.23 4.76
N LEU A 38 2.91 13.57 5.97
CA LEU A 38 3.08 12.62 7.08
C LEU A 38 1.83 11.77 7.35
N GLN A 39 0.64 12.37 7.19
CA GLN A 39 -0.62 11.67 7.42
C GLN A 39 -0.79 10.44 6.53
N GLU A 40 -0.39 10.49 5.25
CA GLU A 40 -0.52 9.35 4.34
C GLU A 40 0.37 8.16 4.75
N TYR A 41 1.51 8.44 5.38
CA TYR A 41 2.38 7.40 5.96
C TYR A 41 1.76 6.79 7.22
N ILE A 42 1.16 7.61 8.08
CA ILE A 42 0.44 7.15 9.27
C ILE A 42 -0.72 6.24 8.86
N ASP A 43 -1.53 6.68 7.90
CA ASP A 43 -2.68 5.91 7.41
C ASP A 43 -2.24 4.58 6.79
N SER A 44 -1.17 4.58 6.00
CA SER A 44 -0.60 3.37 5.42
C SER A 44 -0.04 2.41 6.49
N ALA A 45 0.55 2.93 7.57
CA ALA A 45 1.02 2.12 8.70
C ALA A 45 -0.15 1.47 9.46
N VAL A 46 -1.23 2.23 9.68
CA VAL A 46 -2.45 1.74 10.34
C VAL A 46 -3.11 0.64 9.50
N GLU A 47 -3.25 0.84 8.19
CA GLU A 47 -3.80 -0.18 7.29
C GLU A 47 -2.97 -1.47 7.33
N ARG A 48 -1.64 -1.38 7.26
CA ARG A 48 -0.77 -2.56 7.38
C ARG A 48 -0.95 -3.25 8.74
N HIS A 49 -1.04 -2.48 9.82
CA HIS A 49 -1.25 -3.02 11.16
C HIS A 49 -2.58 -3.79 11.24
N GLN A 50 -3.66 -3.23 10.68
CA GLN A 50 -4.98 -3.88 10.62
C GLN A 50 -4.94 -5.19 9.82
N VAL A 51 -4.26 -5.19 8.66
CA VAL A 51 -4.10 -6.41 7.83
C VAL A 51 -3.31 -7.49 8.59
N LEU A 52 -2.25 -7.11 9.29
CA LEU A 52 -1.46 -8.06 10.09
C LEU A 52 -2.31 -8.68 11.21
N LEU A 53 -3.11 -7.87 11.92
CA LEU A 53 -4.02 -8.37 12.95
C LEU A 53 -5.09 -9.31 12.37
N ALA A 54 -5.67 -8.95 11.22
CA ALA A 54 -6.64 -9.80 10.53
C ALA A 54 -6.01 -11.14 10.11
N SER A 55 -4.79 -11.12 9.55
CA SER A 55 -4.08 -12.33 9.15
C SER A 55 -3.69 -13.23 10.33
N ALA A 56 -3.39 -12.67 11.50
CA ALA A 56 -3.09 -13.43 12.70
C ALA A 56 -4.32 -14.13 13.29
N THR A 57 -5.52 -13.66 12.96
CA THR A 57 -6.80 -14.20 13.46
C THR A 57 -7.38 -15.26 12.52
N GLN A 58 -6.93 -15.29 11.26
CA GLN A 58 -7.31 -16.33 10.30
C GLN A 58 -6.49 -17.60 10.58
N LYS A 59 -7.16 -18.68 11.03
CA LYS A 59 -6.60 -20.04 10.96
C LYS A 59 -6.18 -20.30 9.50
N PRO A 60 -5.05 -20.98 9.26
CA PRO A 60 -4.64 -21.32 7.90
C PRO A 60 -5.63 -22.34 7.34
N ASP A 61 -6.62 -21.87 6.59
CA ASP A 61 -7.35 -22.75 5.68
C ASP A 61 -6.39 -23.12 4.55
N ASN A 62 -5.80 -24.30 4.76
CA ASN A 62 -4.98 -25.02 3.81
C ASN A 62 -5.85 -25.45 2.62
N ASN A 63 -6.26 -24.51 1.77
CA ASN A 63 -6.76 -24.75 0.41
C ASN A 63 -7.20 -23.43 -0.26
N SER A 64 -6.28 -22.74 -0.94
CA SER A 64 -6.61 -22.04 -2.18
C SER A 64 -5.34 -21.61 -2.89
N SER A 65 -4.86 -22.48 -3.78
CA SER A 65 -3.93 -22.09 -4.83
C SER A 65 -4.57 -20.95 -5.65
N PRO A 66 -4.00 -19.74 -5.74
CA PRO A 66 -4.51 -18.75 -6.68
C PRO A 66 -4.23 -19.28 -8.09
N LYS A 67 -5.28 -19.67 -8.81
CA LYS A 67 -5.19 -20.01 -10.24
C LYS A 67 -4.61 -18.79 -10.95
N LYS A 68 -3.40 -18.94 -11.51
CA LYS A 68 -2.77 -17.92 -12.35
C LYS A 68 -3.74 -17.55 -13.48
N PRO A 69 -4.00 -16.26 -13.76
CA PRO A 69 -4.63 -15.88 -15.01
C PRO A 69 -3.65 -16.22 -16.14
N GLN A 70 -3.99 -17.24 -16.92
CA GLN A 70 -3.32 -17.55 -18.18
C GLN A 70 -3.72 -16.43 -19.15
N TYR A 71 -2.79 -15.51 -19.41
CA TYR A 71 -2.94 -14.55 -20.51
C TYR A 71 -2.50 -15.25 -21.79
N ASP A 72 -3.46 -15.70 -22.59
CA ASP A 72 -3.21 -16.09 -23.98
C ASP A 72 -3.05 -14.79 -24.80
N PHE A 73 -1.84 -14.57 -25.31
CA PHE A 73 -1.58 -13.57 -26.33
C PHE A 73 -1.82 -14.23 -27.70
N LEU A 74 -2.86 -13.78 -28.40
CA LEU A 74 -3.12 -14.04 -29.81
C LEU A 74 -2.56 -12.89 -30.65
#